data_AF-A0AAD3TX70-F1
#
_entry.id   AF-A0AAD3TX70-F1
#
_cell.length_a   1.000
_cell.length_b   1.000
_cell.length_c   1.000
_cell.angle_alpha   90.00
_cell.angle_beta   90.00
_cell.angle_gamma   90.00
#
_symmetry.space_group_name_H-M   'P 1'
#
loop_
_entity.id
_entity.type
_entity.pdbx_description
1 polymer ?
#
loop_
_entity_poly.entity_id
_entity_poly.type
_entity_poly.pdbx_seq_one_letter_code
_entity_poly.pdbx_strand_id
1 'polypeptide(L)'
;MGETISGSSLLSQPDAGVNRYYIRWSNEHALAAARPSYPLPPYSPIHSLSLHLTMYRSVILFAVLASMAHGATLPFKFRRIGSVTEPAVAPRDTHAPARHLVRRRKEGSGDDGSWDADKWGWKGEGSSSNKNNNNGNNGTARCSSAGPSSTTPNPTETAAVSPSPTPPAQNSGPWQHVDTIQGANFFDSKYWNWWHWDDPTHGDVQYVDAGVAWDNGLVSVNSAGRAVMRVETTEKVNRARMSVRIHNNRIWTGGMVLMDAVHMPVGCGTWPAWWQNGPNWPEGGEIDILEGVNAFTKNQVSLHSGRGCTMPHNLESNQLGKMTTGNFDQFDCSAANTGNQGCGVHDQSTQSYGDGFNQIGGGVYVLAWQKSGITAWFHPRYNIPADITNNNPNPDNWGTPVAHFPSSSCSPYQFFYDHFNIFDTTLCGDWAGADAVWHQTGYAGQDQSCAAMTGYSSCIDYVRNNGNAFQNAFWEVNYVKYFNSTELV
;
A
#
# COMPACT_ATOMS: atom_id res chain seq x y z
N MET A 1 13.88 -59.95 50.25
CA MET A 1 12.91 -59.10 49.51
C MET A 1 13.58 -58.82 48.17
N GLY A 2 13.32 -59.52 47.06
CA GLY A 2 12.12 -60.26 46.67
C GLY A 2 11.12 -59.28 46.04
N GLU A 3 10.65 -59.43 44.80
CA GLU A 3 10.72 -60.52 43.78
C GLU A 3 11.04 -59.88 42.39
N THR A 4 11.69 -60.49 41.37
CA THR A 4 11.34 -61.63 40.48
C THR A 4 9.94 -61.54 39.83
N ILE A 5 9.68 -61.81 38.54
CA ILE A 5 10.49 -62.45 37.46
C ILE A 5 9.98 -62.08 36.02
N SER A 6 10.89 -62.11 35.01
CA SER A 6 10.71 -62.25 33.53
C SER A 6 9.61 -61.45 32.75
N GLY A 7 9.63 -61.36 31.40
CA GLY A 7 10.49 -62.01 30.39
C GLY A 7 10.50 -61.34 29.01
N SER A 8 11.07 -62.04 28.01
CA SER A 8 11.57 -61.48 26.73
C SER A 8 10.87 -62.00 25.47
N SER A 9 10.90 -61.25 24.36
CA SER A 9 11.53 -61.67 23.07
C SER A 9 11.24 -60.75 21.85
N LEU A 10 12.21 -60.70 20.90
CA LEU A 10 12.11 -60.77 19.41
C LEU A 10 10.93 -60.09 18.67
N LEU A 11 11.05 -59.39 17.53
CA LEU A 11 12.10 -59.04 16.53
C LEU A 11 11.65 -57.71 15.85
N SER A 12 12.51 -56.81 15.36
CA SER A 12 13.31 -56.98 14.13
C SER A 12 14.17 -55.72 13.84
N GLN A 13 15.16 -55.86 12.96
CA GLN A 13 16.05 -54.83 12.38
C GLN A 13 15.83 -54.84 10.84
N PRO A 14 16.07 -53.73 10.11
CA PRO A 14 17.42 -53.54 9.55
C PRO A 14 17.96 -52.10 9.44
N ASP A 15 19.21 -51.96 9.86
CA ASP A 15 20.33 -51.17 9.33
C ASP A 15 20.16 -50.17 8.16
N ALA A 16 20.68 -48.96 8.42
CA ALA A 16 21.67 -48.18 7.65
C ALA A 16 21.54 -47.95 6.11
N GLY A 17 21.70 -46.69 5.67
CA GLY A 17 21.85 -46.38 4.23
C GLY A 17 22.15 -44.92 3.80
N VAL A 18 23.41 -44.50 3.89
CA VAL A 18 24.11 -43.55 2.97
C VAL A 18 23.60 -42.09 2.81
N ASN A 19 24.36 -41.16 3.41
CA ASN A 19 24.78 -39.83 2.94
C ASN A 19 24.12 -39.17 1.70
N ARG A 20 23.68 -37.90 1.87
CA ARG A 20 23.88 -36.85 0.83
C ARG A 20 24.36 -35.52 1.43
N TYR A 21 25.47 -35.06 0.84
CA TYR A 21 26.18 -33.78 0.92
C TYR A 21 25.50 -32.56 1.56
N TYR A 22 26.17 -31.97 2.55
CA TYR A 22 26.14 -30.52 2.79
C TYR A 22 27.35 -29.87 2.13
N ILE A 23 27.14 -28.88 1.26
CA ILE A 23 28.21 -28.03 0.73
C ILE A 23 28.39 -26.86 1.70
N ARG A 24 29.43 -26.90 2.55
CA ARG A 24 29.94 -25.69 3.20
C ARG A 24 30.85 -24.97 2.23
N TRP A 25 30.55 -23.71 1.91
CA TRP A 25 31.53 -22.78 1.39
C TRP A 25 32.38 -22.24 2.54
N SER A 26 33.68 -22.55 2.52
CA SER A 26 34.66 -22.04 3.47
C SER A 26 35.52 -20.96 2.81
N ASN A 27 35.30 -19.69 3.17
CA ASN A 27 36.22 -18.60 2.83
C ASN A 27 37.08 -18.27 4.05
N GLU A 28 38.17 -19.02 4.23
CA GLU A 28 39.27 -18.60 5.09
C GLU A 28 40.25 -17.74 4.29
N HIS A 29 40.41 -16.47 4.67
CA HIS A 29 41.64 -15.73 4.41
C HIS A 29 41.96 -14.84 5.62
N ALA A 30 42.56 -15.45 6.63
CA ALA A 30 43.12 -14.73 7.77
C ALA A 30 44.53 -14.23 7.45
N LEU A 31 44.76 -12.93 7.59
CA LEU A 31 46.10 -12.37 7.81
C LEU A 31 46.06 -11.45 9.02
N ALA A 32 46.44 -12.00 10.17
CA ALA A 32 46.61 -11.26 11.41
C ALA A 32 48.04 -10.74 11.52
N ALA A 33 48.19 -9.41 11.71
CA ALA A 33 49.40 -8.77 12.20
C ALA A 33 49.03 -7.92 13.42
N ALA A 34 49.84 -7.96 14.49
CA ALA A 34 49.42 -7.48 15.80
C ALA A 34 50.49 -6.66 16.53
N ARG A 35 49.99 -5.76 17.40
CA ARG A 35 50.72 -4.94 18.41
C ARG A 35 51.49 -3.72 17.86
N PRO A 36 51.82 -2.72 18.71
CA PRO A 36 51.35 -2.47 20.07
C PRO A 36 50.58 -1.13 20.24
N SER A 37 49.87 -1.00 21.35
CA SER A 37 49.27 0.26 21.81
C SER A 37 50.22 1.08 22.69
N TYR A 38 50.12 2.41 22.63
CA TYR A 38 50.67 3.36 23.60
C TYR A 38 49.66 4.51 23.83
N PRO A 39 49.62 5.12 25.03
CA PRO A 39 48.57 6.08 25.42
C PRO A 39 48.89 7.52 25.03
N LEU A 40 47.85 8.35 24.91
CA LEU A 40 47.95 9.81 24.88
C LEU A 40 47.22 10.42 26.10
N PRO A 41 47.76 11.49 26.73
CA PRO A 41 47.15 12.14 27.88
C PRO A 41 46.03 13.14 27.48
N PRO A 42 45.13 13.50 28.41
CA PRO A 42 43.99 14.37 28.12
C PRO A 42 44.34 15.86 28.16
N TYR A 43 43.58 16.67 27.41
CA TYR A 43 43.45 18.11 27.62
C TYR A 43 41.97 18.52 27.53
N SER A 44 41.57 19.43 28.41
CA SER A 44 40.22 19.98 28.57
C SER A 44 40.26 21.52 28.34
N PRO A 45 39.13 22.25 28.33
CA PRO A 45 38.96 23.38 27.41
C PRO A 45 39.37 24.75 27.98
N ILE A 46 39.46 25.74 27.08
CA ILE A 46 39.60 27.17 27.40
C ILE A 46 38.44 27.94 26.78
N HIS A 47 37.80 28.79 27.58
CA HIS A 47 36.75 29.74 27.18
C HIS A 47 37.34 31.13 26.86
N SER A 48 36.52 31.98 26.22
CA SER A 48 36.69 33.45 26.09
C SER A 48 37.74 33.92 25.06
N LEU A 49 37.62 35.11 24.44
CA LEU A 49 36.63 36.20 24.61
C LEU A 49 36.29 36.89 23.26
N SER A 50 35.22 37.68 23.24
CA SER A 50 34.79 38.64 22.20
C SER A 50 35.91 39.63 21.79
N LEU A 51 35.88 40.38 20.66
CA LEU A 51 34.87 41.41 20.34
C LEU A 51 35.22 42.16 19.00
N HIS A 52 34.20 42.53 18.20
CA HIS A 52 34.12 43.64 17.21
C HIS A 52 35.35 44.11 16.37
N LEU A 53 35.13 44.23 15.04
CA LEU A 53 35.24 45.54 14.35
C LEU A 53 34.33 45.60 13.10
N THR A 54 34.25 46.76 12.42
CA THR A 54 33.06 47.15 11.63
C THR A 54 33.39 48.07 10.43
N MET A 55 32.68 47.88 9.29
CA MET A 55 32.77 48.64 8.00
C MET A 55 34.11 48.49 7.24
N TYR A 56 34.19 48.53 5.90
CA TYR A 56 33.76 49.62 5.00
C TYR A 56 33.55 49.16 3.53
N ARG A 57 32.47 49.64 2.87
CA ARG A 57 32.31 50.10 1.44
C ARG A 57 32.87 49.26 0.24
N SER A 58 32.32 49.31 -0.99
CA SER A 58 31.19 50.07 -1.55
C SER A 58 30.60 49.46 -2.84
N VAL A 59 29.27 49.59 -2.97
CA VAL A 59 28.46 49.91 -4.17
C VAL A 59 29.15 50.06 -5.54
N ILE A 60 28.61 49.35 -6.55
CA ILE A 60 28.41 49.87 -7.93
C ILE A 60 26.99 49.49 -8.38
N LEU A 61 26.23 50.46 -8.92
CA LEU A 61 24.92 50.25 -9.55
C LEU A 61 24.60 51.41 -10.53
N PHE A 62 24.33 51.09 -11.79
CA PHE A 62 23.53 51.88 -12.76
C PHE A 62 22.98 50.89 -13.81
N ALA A 63 21.66 50.79 -14.00
CA ALA A 63 20.87 51.46 -15.06
C ALA A 63 21.27 51.04 -16.49
N VAL A 64 20.35 50.73 -17.42
CA VAL A 64 19.14 51.50 -17.80
C VAL A 64 17.86 50.63 -17.91
N LEU A 65 16.69 51.27 -17.77
CA LEU A 65 15.36 50.67 -17.87
C LEU A 65 14.62 51.08 -19.17
N ALA A 66 13.87 50.13 -19.72
CA ALA A 66 12.62 50.24 -20.50
C ALA A 66 12.37 51.39 -21.51
N SER A 67 11.90 51.02 -22.72
CA SER A 67 10.65 51.60 -23.26
C SER A 67 9.97 50.75 -24.36
N MET A 68 8.70 50.45 -24.11
CA MET A 68 7.54 50.41 -25.03
C MET A 68 7.57 49.57 -26.33
N ALA A 69 6.64 48.59 -26.34
CA ALA A 69 5.65 48.30 -27.39
C ALA A 69 5.93 48.62 -28.87
N HIS A 70 5.65 47.64 -29.74
CA HIS A 70 4.47 47.64 -30.63
C HIS A 70 4.15 46.18 -31.05
N GLY A 71 2.87 45.88 -31.34
CA GLY A 71 2.45 44.53 -31.71
C GLY A 71 2.46 44.28 -33.22
N ALA A 72 2.88 43.09 -33.65
CA ALA A 72 2.72 42.61 -35.02
C ALA A 72 2.55 41.08 -35.06
N THR A 73 1.38 40.60 -35.46
CA THR A 73 1.11 39.19 -35.74
C THR A 73 1.45 38.85 -37.18
N LEU A 74 2.34 37.89 -37.42
CA LEU A 74 2.53 37.27 -38.74
C LEU A 74 2.71 35.73 -38.63
N PRO A 75 2.33 34.96 -39.67
CA PRO A 75 2.00 33.54 -39.49
C PRO A 75 3.14 32.57 -39.88
N PHE A 76 3.33 31.53 -39.05
CA PHE A 76 4.11 30.35 -39.45
C PHE A 76 3.33 29.46 -40.41
N LYS A 77 3.61 29.58 -41.71
CA LYS A 77 3.17 28.61 -42.73
C LYS A 77 4.07 27.37 -42.69
N PHE A 78 3.58 26.25 -42.16
CA PHE A 78 4.20 24.96 -42.43
C PHE A 78 4.03 24.58 -43.90
N ARG A 79 5.16 24.41 -44.61
CA ARG A 79 5.17 24.03 -46.03
C ARG A 79 5.20 22.51 -46.17
N ARG A 80 4.11 21.93 -46.65
CA ARG A 80 4.00 20.51 -47.02
C ARG A 80 5.03 20.18 -48.12
N ILE A 81 5.75 19.07 -47.98
CA ILE A 81 6.58 18.46 -49.03
C ILE A 81 6.13 16.99 -49.15
N GLY A 82 6.10 16.49 -50.40
CA GLY A 82 5.72 15.10 -50.72
C GLY A 82 6.73 14.08 -50.17
N SER A 83 6.33 12.88 -49.75
CA SER A 83 5.80 11.80 -50.61
C SER A 83 6.83 11.30 -51.64
N VAL A 84 7.59 10.27 -51.26
CA VAL A 84 8.35 9.41 -52.18
C VAL A 84 7.71 8.02 -52.12
N THR A 85 7.42 7.44 -53.28
CA THR A 85 6.77 6.14 -53.42
C THR A 85 7.77 4.98 -53.46
N GLU A 86 7.24 3.76 -53.39
CA GLU A 86 7.96 2.48 -53.34
C GLU A 86 8.87 2.19 -54.55
N PRO A 87 9.58 1.05 -54.53
CA PRO A 87 9.01 -0.08 -55.28
C PRO A 87 8.73 -1.33 -54.42
N ALA A 88 7.55 -1.92 -54.61
CA ALA A 88 7.16 -3.19 -54.00
C ALA A 88 7.91 -4.39 -54.58
N VAL A 89 8.04 -5.46 -53.78
CA VAL A 89 8.44 -6.80 -54.24
C VAL A 89 7.52 -7.85 -53.64
N ALA A 90 6.79 -8.57 -54.49
CA ALA A 90 5.98 -9.73 -54.14
C ALA A 90 5.70 -10.57 -55.42
N PRO A 91 5.25 -11.83 -55.30
CA PRO A 91 5.39 -12.77 -54.19
C PRO A 91 6.24 -14.00 -54.59
N ARG A 92 6.31 -15.02 -53.73
CA ARG A 92 6.56 -16.42 -54.16
C ARG A 92 5.55 -17.36 -53.53
N ASP A 93 4.60 -17.82 -54.34
CA ASP A 93 3.88 -19.05 -54.06
C ASP A 93 4.81 -20.27 -54.15
N THR A 94 4.54 -21.30 -53.36
CA THR A 94 4.20 -22.63 -53.90
C THR A 94 3.71 -23.60 -52.80
N HIS A 95 2.81 -24.50 -53.21
CA HIS A 95 2.46 -25.76 -52.55
C HIS A 95 1.74 -25.78 -51.18
N ALA A 96 0.43 -25.58 -51.25
CA ALA A 96 -0.52 -26.61 -50.80
C ALA A 96 -0.90 -27.52 -52.01
N PRO A 97 -1.68 -28.62 -51.88
CA PRO A 97 -2.34 -29.16 -50.68
C PRO A 97 -2.15 -30.68 -50.46
N ALA A 98 -2.68 -31.18 -49.34
CA ALA A 98 -3.10 -32.57 -49.20
C ALA A 98 -4.53 -32.64 -48.60
N ARG A 99 -5.43 -33.34 -49.28
CA ARG A 99 -6.77 -33.77 -48.78
C ARG A 99 -6.91 -35.27 -49.04
N HIS A 100 -8.00 -35.87 -48.52
CA HIS A 100 -8.36 -37.29 -48.50
C HIS A 100 -7.94 -38.02 -47.20
N LEU A 101 -8.70 -38.99 -46.67
CA LEU A 101 -9.98 -39.57 -47.15
C LEU A 101 -10.90 -39.98 -45.98
N VAL A 102 -12.22 -39.94 -46.22
CA VAL A 102 -13.26 -40.47 -45.33
C VAL A 102 -13.23 -42.01 -45.29
N ARG A 103 -13.39 -42.60 -44.10
CA ARG A 103 -14.10 -43.90 -43.96
C ARG A 103 -14.90 -44.00 -42.65
N ARG A 104 -15.86 -44.94 -42.64
CA ARG A 104 -16.94 -45.08 -41.65
C ARG A 104 -16.85 -46.43 -40.91
N ARG A 105 -17.49 -46.49 -39.72
CA ARG A 105 -17.90 -47.69 -38.94
C ARG A 105 -16.73 -48.48 -38.30
N LYS A 106 -16.96 -49.26 -37.23
CA LYS A 106 -18.22 -49.91 -36.77
C LYS A 106 -18.29 -50.04 -35.22
N GLU A 107 -19.51 -50.22 -34.71
CA GLU A 107 -20.01 -50.75 -33.39
C GLU A 107 -19.01 -51.07 -32.24
N GLY A 108 -19.33 -50.92 -30.94
CA GLY A 108 -20.57 -50.54 -30.22
C GLY A 108 -20.23 -50.00 -28.80
N SER A 109 -21.09 -49.98 -27.77
CA SER A 109 -22.45 -50.53 -27.59
C SER A 109 -23.16 -49.90 -26.38
N GLY A 110 -24.45 -49.59 -26.51
CA GLY A 110 -25.40 -49.25 -25.43
C GLY A 110 -25.23 -47.89 -24.74
N ASP A 111 -26.23 -47.31 -24.06
CA ASP A 111 -27.70 -47.53 -24.02
C ASP A 111 -28.33 -46.34 -23.24
N ASP A 112 -29.63 -46.05 -23.25
CA ASP A 112 -30.75 -46.67 -23.99
C ASP A 112 -31.23 -45.80 -25.19
N GLY A 113 -32.32 -45.00 -25.25
CA GLY A 113 -33.44 -44.72 -24.36
C GLY A 113 -34.45 -43.73 -24.97
N SER A 114 -35.77 -43.95 -24.83
CA SER A 114 -36.83 -43.03 -25.29
C SER A 114 -38.24 -43.41 -24.74
N TRP A 115 -39.16 -42.42 -24.78
CA TRP A 115 -40.63 -42.50 -24.97
C TRP A 115 -41.56 -41.94 -23.85
N ASP A 116 -42.46 -41.06 -24.31
CA ASP A 116 -43.89 -40.90 -24.00
C ASP A 116 -44.50 -40.09 -22.81
N ALA A 117 -45.43 -39.23 -23.24
CA ALA A 117 -46.83 -39.03 -22.77
C ALA A 117 -47.22 -37.89 -21.78
N ASP A 118 -48.37 -37.29 -22.10
CA ASP A 118 -49.07 -36.21 -21.37
C ASP A 118 -49.78 -36.65 -20.06
N LYS A 119 -49.98 -35.70 -19.14
CA LYS A 119 -51.24 -35.57 -18.35
C LYS A 119 -51.43 -34.24 -17.58
N TRP A 120 -52.35 -33.41 -18.09
CA TRP A 120 -53.39 -32.58 -17.42
C TRP A 120 -53.25 -32.22 -15.91
N GLY A 121 -53.34 -30.92 -15.55
CA GLY A 121 -53.24 -30.45 -14.14
C GLY A 121 -53.72 -29.02 -13.76
N TRP A 122 -54.82 -28.52 -14.34
CA TRP A 122 -55.66 -27.33 -14.01
C TRP A 122 -55.29 -26.30 -12.88
N LYS A 123 -55.44 -25.00 -13.24
CA LYS A 123 -55.60 -23.73 -12.45
C LYS A 123 -54.29 -22.91 -12.33
N GLY A 124 -54.23 -21.59 -12.55
CA GLY A 124 -55.23 -20.50 -12.45
C GLY A 124 -54.87 -19.65 -11.21
N GLU A 125 -54.71 -18.33 -11.21
CA GLU A 125 -55.14 -17.20 -12.07
C GLU A 125 -53.89 -16.36 -12.52
N GLY A 126 -53.90 -15.20 -13.20
CA GLY A 126 -54.93 -14.38 -13.84
C GLY A 126 -54.50 -12.90 -13.95
N SER A 127 -54.18 -12.45 -15.16
CA SER A 127 -54.17 -11.06 -15.72
C SER A 127 -53.90 -9.84 -14.80
N SER A 128 -52.82 -9.05 -14.89
CA SER A 128 -52.21 -8.28 -16.00
C SER A 128 -52.76 -6.86 -16.29
N SER A 129 -51.85 -5.88 -16.28
CA SER A 129 -51.75 -4.68 -17.16
C SER A 129 -52.92 -3.67 -17.32
N ASN A 130 -52.68 -2.40 -16.91
CA ASN A 130 -52.58 -1.17 -17.76
C ASN A 130 -52.57 0.09 -16.86
N LYS A 131 -51.80 1.17 -17.07
CA LYS A 131 -51.59 2.07 -18.24
C LYS A 131 -52.84 2.86 -18.68
N ASN A 132 -52.97 4.13 -18.24
CA ASN A 132 -52.69 5.30 -19.10
C ASN A 132 -53.08 6.69 -18.51
N ASN A 133 -52.24 7.69 -18.83
CA ASN A 133 -52.52 9.09 -19.22
C ASN A 133 -53.12 10.19 -18.29
N ASN A 134 -52.66 11.40 -18.63
CA ASN A 134 -53.29 12.73 -18.59
C ASN A 134 -53.21 13.64 -17.33
N ASN A 135 -52.22 14.54 -17.38
CA ASN A 135 -52.39 15.99 -17.62
C ASN A 135 -53.26 16.83 -16.64
N GLY A 136 -52.67 17.82 -15.95
CA GLY A 136 -53.39 18.76 -15.07
C GLY A 136 -52.55 19.96 -14.62
N ASN A 137 -52.93 21.16 -15.08
CA ASN A 137 -52.16 22.42 -14.96
C ASN A 137 -52.41 23.19 -13.63
N ASN A 138 -51.36 23.82 -13.10
CA ASN A 138 -51.30 25.15 -12.41
C ASN A 138 -52.41 25.62 -11.43
N GLY A 139 -52.03 26.14 -10.23
CA GLY A 139 -52.96 26.84 -9.33
C GLY A 139 -52.32 27.43 -8.05
N THR A 140 -52.75 28.62 -7.62
CA THR A 140 -52.21 29.38 -6.48
C THR A 140 -53.27 29.80 -5.45
N ALA A 141 -52.79 30.31 -4.30
CA ALA A 141 -53.49 31.00 -3.19
C ALA A 141 -53.94 30.12 -2.01
N ARG A 142 -53.96 30.50 -0.71
CA ARG A 142 -53.87 31.73 0.13
C ARG A 142 -55.18 31.96 0.92
N CYS A 143 -55.15 31.64 2.22
CA CYS A 143 -55.91 32.25 3.33
C CYS A 143 -55.07 32.03 4.60
N SER A 144 -54.81 32.93 5.55
CA SER A 144 -55.37 34.24 5.92
C SER A 144 -56.63 34.21 6.81
N SER A 145 -56.40 34.33 8.11
CA SER A 145 -57.34 34.82 9.14
C SER A 145 -56.55 35.69 10.14
N ALA A 146 -57.22 36.64 10.82
CA ALA A 146 -56.58 37.66 11.65
C ALA A 146 -56.75 37.42 13.16
N GLY A 147 -55.84 37.96 13.97
CA GLY A 147 -56.02 38.06 15.43
C GLY A 147 -56.59 39.43 15.86
N PRO A 148 -56.50 39.77 17.15
CA PRO A 148 -56.53 41.17 17.60
C PRO A 148 -55.22 41.58 18.32
N SER A 149 -55.00 42.89 18.47
CA SER A 149 -53.76 43.47 19.02
C SER A 149 -53.87 43.88 20.49
N SER A 150 -52.70 44.07 21.13
CA SER A 150 -52.54 44.88 22.36
C SER A 150 -51.24 45.71 22.27
N THR A 151 -51.07 46.67 23.18
CA THR A 151 -50.24 47.87 22.96
C THR A 151 -48.81 47.84 23.53
N THR A 152 -47.97 48.71 22.97
CA THR A 152 -46.53 48.93 23.26
C THR A 152 -46.22 49.39 24.70
N PRO A 153 -44.98 49.17 25.16
CA PRO A 153 -44.04 50.30 25.21
C PRO A 153 -42.64 50.01 24.62
N ASN A 154 -41.89 51.08 24.28
CA ASN A 154 -40.50 51.01 23.80
C ASN A 154 -39.52 50.59 24.92
N PRO A 155 -38.53 49.73 24.61
CA PRO A 155 -37.23 49.70 25.29
C PRO A 155 -36.15 50.49 24.51
N THR A 156 -35.15 50.99 25.23
CA THR A 156 -34.07 51.86 24.75
C THR A 156 -33.18 51.23 23.68
N GLU A 157 -32.81 52.02 22.65
CA GLU A 157 -31.78 51.67 21.67
C GLU A 157 -30.44 51.37 22.37
N THR A 158 -30.02 50.11 22.31
CA THR A 158 -28.75 49.64 22.88
C THR A 158 -27.91 49.09 21.72
N ALA A 159 -26.75 49.69 21.47
CA ALA A 159 -25.92 49.34 20.32
C ALA A 159 -25.48 47.85 20.39
N ALA A 160 -25.88 47.07 19.40
CA ALA A 160 -25.54 45.65 19.32
C ALA A 160 -24.05 45.50 18.99
N VAL A 161 -23.23 45.20 20.00
CA VAL A 161 -21.83 44.83 19.83
C VAL A 161 -21.79 43.54 19.00
N SER A 162 -21.27 43.62 17.78
CA SER A 162 -21.04 42.43 16.95
C SER A 162 -20.04 41.50 17.67
N PRO A 163 -20.31 40.19 17.76
CA PRO A 163 -19.35 39.28 18.37
C PRO A 163 -18.06 39.28 17.55
N SER A 164 -16.92 39.52 18.21
CA SER A 164 -15.61 39.32 17.60
C SER A 164 -15.52 37.90 17.03
N PRO A 165 -14.85 37.68 15.89
CA PRO A 165 -14.66 36.34 15.36
C PRO A 165 -13.91 35.49 16.40
N THR A 166 -14.52 34.39 16.80
CA THR A 166 -13.88 33.38 17.67
C THR A 166 -12.56 32.97 17.02
N PRO A 167 -11.43 32.94 17.75
CA PRO A 167 -10.20 32.36 17.22
C PRO A 167 -10.47 30.94 16.70
N PRO A 168 -9.82 30.51 15.60
CA PRO A 168 -9.92 29.13 15.16
C PRO A 168 -9.52 28.22 16.32
N ALA A 169 -10.29 27.14 16.54
CA ALA A 169 -10.08 26.25 17.66
C ALA A 169 -8.62 25.77 17.69
N GLN A 170 -7.92 26.05 18.79
CA GLN A 170 -6.59 25.51 19.02
C GLN A 170 -6.71 23.99 19.14
N ASN A 171 -5.95 23.25 18.33
CA ASN A 171 -5.84 21.80 18.47
C ASN A 171 -5.28 21.51 19.86
N SER A 172 -6.12 21.02 20.77
CA SER A 172 -5.75 20.73 22.16
C SER A 172 -5.40 19.27 22.39
N GLY A 173 -5.34 18.46 21.33
CA GLY A 173 -4.85 17.08 21.39
C GLY A 173 -3.32 16.99 21.48
N PRO A 174 -2.79 15.83 21.91
CA PRO A 174 -1.34 15.60 22.00
C PRO A 174 -0.65 15.50 20.63
N TRP A 175 -1.42 15.33 19.55
CA TRP A 175 -0.95 15.21 18.19
C TRP A 175 -1.29 16.46 17.38
N GLN A 176 -0.28 17.27 17.08
CA GLN A 176 -0.44 18.52 16.33
C GLN A 176 -0.30 18.26 14.83
N HIS A 177 -1.25 18.76 14.05
CA HIS A 177 -1.28 18.60 12.60
C HIS A 177 -0.12 19.34 11.92
N VAL A 178 0.58 18.67 11.00
CA VAL A 178 1.77 19.20 10.30
C VAL A 178 1.54 19.40 8.81
N ASP A 179 0.91 18.45 8.11
CA ASP A 179 0.77 18.47 6.64
C ASP A 179 -0.31 17.49 6.14
N THR A 180 -0.90 17.81 4.99
CA THR A 180 -1.90 16.97 4.29
C THR A 180 -1.57 16.89 2.80
N ILE A 181 -1.39 15.66 2.30
CA ILE A 181 -1.20 15.35 0.88
C ILE A 181 -2.52 14.78 0.35
N GLN A 182 -3.24 15.54 -0.47
CA GLN A 182 -4.57 15.18 -0.99
C GLN A 182 -4.94 15.97 -2.26
N GLY A 183 -6.00 15.56 -2.95
CA GLY A 183 -6.58 16.34 -4.05
C GLY A 183 -5.74 16.35 -5.33
N ALA A 184 -5.99 17.36 -6.16
CA ALA A 184 -5.21 17.61 -7.39
C ALA A 184 -3.70 17.72 -7.14
N ASN A 185 -3.31 18.17 -5.95
CA ASN A 185 -1.93 18.42 -5.54
C ASN A 185 -1.26 17.18 -4.93
N PHE A 186 -1.92 16.02 -4.89
CA PHE A 186 -1.35 14.82 -4.26
C PHE A 186 0.00 14.44 -4.88
N PHE A 187 0.10 14.47 -6.21
CA PHE A 187 1.33 14.13 -6.96
C PHE A 187 2.29 15.31 -7.17
N ASP A 188 2.15 16.43 -6.44
CA ASP A 188 3.10 17.55 -6.55
C ASP A 188 4.54 17.06 -6.25
N SER A 189 5.51 17.48 -7.08
CA SER A 189 6.93 17.09 -6.92
C SER A 189 7.59 17.58 -5.62
N LYS A 190 6.95 18.51 -4.89
CA LYS A 190 7.35 18.87 -3.51
C LYS A 190 7.13 17.73 -2.51
N TYR A 191 6.16 16.85 -2.76
CA TYR A 191 5.78 15.77 -1.86
C TYR A 191 6.45 14.44 -2.18
N TRP A 192 6.74 14.14 -3.45
CA TRP A 192 7.20 12.81 -3.87
C TRP A 192 8.42 12.83 -4.77
N ASN A 193 9.35 11.94 -4.47
CA ASN A 193 10.35 11.41 -5.39
C ASN A 193 9.78 10.14 -6.07
N TRP A 194 10.27 9.82 -7.27
CA TRP A 194 9.78 8.71 -8.08
C TRP A 194 10.91 7.71 -8.30
N TRP A 195 10.78 6.54 -7.69
CA TRP A 195 11.70 5.43 -7.93
C TRP A 195 11.41 4.85 -9.31
N HIS A 196 12.41 4.86 -10.19
CA HIS A 196 12.34 4.34 -11.56
C HIS A 196 13.52 3.39 -11.87
N TRP A 197 14.07 2.79 -10.82
CA TRP A 197 15.15 1.82 -10.87
C TRP A 197 14.60 0.41 -10.69
N ASP A 198 15.46 -0.59 -10.87
CA ASP A 198 15.16 -1.99 -10.58
C ASP A 198 14.59 -2.15 -9.15
N ASP A 199 13.74 -3.15 -8.98
CA ASP A 199 13.06 -3.40 -7.70
C ASP A 199 14.00 -4.10 -6.70
N PRO A 200 14.24 -3.53 -5.50
CA PRO A 200 15.06 -4.16 -4.45
C PRO A 200 14.57 -5.54 -4.00
N THR A 201 13.28 -5.85 -4.17
CA THR A 201 12.68 -7.17 -3.88
C THR A 201 12.49 -8.05 -5.13
N HIS A 202 13.25 -7.73 -6.20
CA HIS A 202 13.40 -8.53 -7.42
C HIS A 202 12.11 -8.85 -8.18
N GLY A 203 11.08 -8.01 -8.06
CA GLY A 203 9.80 -8.19 -8.74
C GLY A 203 9.87 -8.12 -10.27
N ASP A 204 8.86 -8.72 -10.93
CA ASP A 204 8.62 -8.57 -12.37
C ASP A 204 7.92 -7.24 -12.70
N VAL A 205 8.43 -6.17 -12.09
CA VAL A 205 7.91 -4.81 -12.18
C VAL A 205 8.94 -3.89 -12.86
N GLN A 206 8.43 -3.01 -13.72
CA GLN A 206 9.16 -1.85 -14.22
C GLN A 206 8.58 -0.64 -13.51
N TYR A 207 9.24 -0.16 -12.46
CA TYR A 207 8.89 1.14 -11.89
C TYR A 207 9.28 2.26 -12.87
N VAL A 208 8.40 3.25 -13.04
CA VAL A 208 8.59 4.33 -14.02
C VAL A 208 8.54 5.72 -13.38
N ASP A 209 9.16 6.69 -14.05
CA ASP A 209 9.12 8.09 -13.62
C ASP A 209 7.73 8.73 -13.78
N ALA A 210 7.55 9.90 -13.19
CA ALA A 210 6.29 10.64 -13.20
C ALA A 210 5.73 10.88 -14.60
N GLY A 211 6.56 11.24 -15.58
CA GLY A 211 6.12 11.54 -16.94
C GLY A 211 5.56 10.30 -17.62
N VAL A 212 6.31 9.19 -17.58
CA VAL A 212 5.88 7.90 -18.10
C VAL A 212 4.62 7.40 -17.38
N ALA A 213 4.51 7.62 -16.05
CA ALA A 213 3.33 7.24 -15.28
C ALA A 213 2.06 8.01 -15.68
N TRP A 214 2.17 9.32 -15.94
CA TRP A 214 1.05 10.13 -16.45
C TRP A 214 0.69 9.76 -17.90
N ASP A 215 1.67 9.66 -18.79
CA ASP A 215 1.46 9.37 -20.22
C ASP A 215 0.83 7.99 -20.47
N ASN A 216 1.09 7.02 -19.58
CA ASN A 216 0.52 5.66 -19.65
C ASN A 216 -0.72 5.47 -18.72
N GLY A 217 -1.21 6.53 -18.07
CA GLY A 217 -2.39 6.47 -17.19
C GLY A 217 -2.21 5.61 -15.92
N LEU A 218 -0.97 5.36 -15.52
CA LEU A 218 -0.62 4.65 -14.28
C LEU A 218 -0.91 5.49 -13.03
N VAL A 219 -0.92 6.82 -13.16
CA VAL A 219 -1.47 7.72 -12.14
C VAL A 219 -2.56 8.64 -12.68
N SER A 220 -3.48 9.03 -11.80
CA SER A 220 -4.49 10.06 -12.06
C SER A 220 -5.04 10.62 -10.77
N VAL A 221 -5.67 11.80 -10.81
CA VAL A 221 -6.58 12.26 -9.75
C VAL A 221 -8.00 12.11 -10.28
N ASN A 222 -8.83 11.30 -9.60
CA ASN A 222 -10.17 10.98 -10.07
C ASN A 222 -11.18 12.12 -9.80
N SER A 223 -12.41 11.99 -10.30
CA SER A 223 -13.46 13.02 -10.16
C SER A 223 -13.94 13.26 -8.73
N ALA A 224 -13.60 12.40 -7.77
CA ALA A 224 -13.80 12.61 -6.34
C ALA A 224 -12.62 13.33 -5.65
N GLY A 225 -11.58 13.71 -6.41
CA GLY A 225 -10.37 14.35 -5.89
C GLY A 225 -9.37 13.40 -5.27
N ARG A 226 -9.47 12.09 -5.54
CA ARG A 226 -8.60 11.06 -4.94
C ARG A 226 -7.47 10.68 -5.86
N ALA A 227 -6.30 10.43 -5.29
CA ALA A 227 -5.13 9.98 -6.02
C ALA A 227 -5.24 8.49 -6.34
N VAL A 228 -5.07 8.13 -7.61
CA VAL A 228 -5.09 6.76 -8.11
C VAL A 228 -3.70 6.38 -8.62
N MET A 229 -3.20 5.22 -8.21
CA MET A 229 -1.91 4.65 -8.62
C MET A 229 -2.13 3.19 -9.01
N ARG A 230 -1.85 2.78 -10.25
CA ARG A 230 -2.18 1.45 -10.79
C ARG A 230 -1.01 0.74 -11.47
N VAL A 231 -1.11 -0.59 -11.53
CA VAL A 231 -0.30 -1.45 -12.40
C VAL A 231 -0.81 -1.36 -13.85
N GLU A 232 0.08 -1.56 -14.82
CA GLU A 232 -0.25 -1.67 -16.25
C GLU A 232 -1.13 -2.90 -16.56
N THR A 233 -2.28 -2.67 -17.19
CA THR A 233 -3.26 -3.72 -17.55
C THR A 233 -3.18 -4.22 -19.01
N THR A 234 -2.12 -3.83 -19.75
CA THR A 234 -1.83 -4.34 -21.11
C THR A 234 -1.86 -5.87 -21.14
N GLU A 235 -2.78 -6.47 -21.91
CA GLU A 235 -3.13 -7.89 -21.74
C GLU A 235 -1.92 -8.84 -21.77
N LYS A 236 -0.97 -8.63 -22.68
CA LYS A 236 0.32 -9.35 -22.70
C LYS A 236 1.50 -8.41 -22.84
N VAL A 237 2.55 -8.67 -22.08
CA VAL A 237 3.82 -7.96 -22.10
C VAL A 237 4.99 -8.94 -22.25
N ASN A 238 6.04 -8.53 -22.96
CA ASN A 238 7.28 -9.31 -23.14
C ASN A 238 8.43 -8.82 -22.23
N ARG A 239 8.09 -7.94 -21.28
CA ARG A 239 8.92 -7.35 -20.22
C ARG A 239 8.14 -7.41 -18.90
N ALA A 240 8.79 -7.03 -17.80
CA ALA A 240 8.11 -6.66 -16.56
C ALA A 240 6.96 -5.65 -16.80
N ARG A 241 5.90 -5.67 -15.98
CA ARG A 241 4.77 -4.71 -16.11
C ARG A 241 5.15 -3.35 -15.54
N MET A 242 4.67 -2.28 -16.17
CA MET A 242 4.86 -0.95 -15.59
C MET A 242 4.02 -0.77 -14.32
N SER A 243 4.61 -0.16 -13.31
CA SER A 243 3.98 0.22 -12.04
C SER A 243 4.65 1.50 -11.51
N VAL A 244 4.26 1.97 -10.33
CA VAL A 244 4.84 3.16 -9.70
C VAL A 244 5.31 2.86 -8.28
N ARG A 245 6.43 3.47 -7.89
CA ARG A 245 6.92 3.52 -6.52
C ARG A 245 7.30 4.95 -6.19
N ILE A 246 6.57 5.57 -5.27
CA ILE A 246 6.77 6.96 -4.88
C ILE A 246 7.24 7.05 -3.42
N HIS A 247 8.34 7.76 -3.21
CA HIS A 247 8.99 7.96 -1.92
C HIS A 247 8.68 9.38 -1.44
N ASN A 248 8.24 9.56 -0.20
CA ASN A 248 7.89 10.89 0.27
C ASN A 248 9.15 11.74 0.53
N ASN A 249 9.12 13.01 0.15
CA ASN A 249 10.23 13.94 0.40
C ASN A 249 10.35 14.35 1.88
N ARG A 250 9.34 14.05 2.71
CA ARG A 250 9.35 14.28 4.16
C ARG A 250 10.07 13.14 4.87
N ILE A 251 11.27 13.43 5.35
CA ILE A 251 12.04 12.60 6.28
C ILE A 251 11.65 12.95 7.73
N TRP A 252 11.49 11.95 8.60
CA TRP A 252 11.09 12.14 10.00
C TRP A 252 11.52 10.99 10.95
N THR A 253 11.66 11.31 12.23
CA THR A 253 11.96 10.36 13.31
C THR A 253 10.95 10.55 14.44
N GLY A 254 10.04 9.60 14.63
CA GLY A 254 8.94 9.73 15.59
C GLY A 254 7.82 10.67 15.13
N GLY A 255 6.58 10.36 15.50
CA GLY A 255 5.41 11.09 15.02
C GLY A 255 4.18 10.20 14.86
N MET A 256 3.19 10.69 14.10
CA MET A 256 2.06 9.89 13.66
C MET A 256 1.75 10.21 12.18
N VAL A 257 1.48 9.17 11.40
CA VAL A 257 0.99 9.29 10.01
C VAL A 257 -0.32 8.53 9.85
N LEU A 258 -1.21 9.10 9.03
CA LEU A 258 -2.48 8.49 8.65
C LEU A 258 -2.58 8.43 7.12
N MET A 259 -2.96 7.27 6.58
CA MET A 259 -3.47 7.14 5.21
C MET A 259 -4.97 6.86 5.26
N ASP A 260 -5.75 7.63 4.52
CA ASP A 260 -7.15 7.34 4.25
C ASP A 260 -7.28 6.92 2.78
N ALA A 261 -7.68 5.67 2.55
CA ALA A 261 -7.84 5.09 1.21
C ALA A 261 -9.16 4.33 1.09
N VAL A 262 -9.77 4.34 -0.10
CA VAL A 262 -11.02 3.62 -0.39
C VAL A 262 -10.81 2.35 -1.21
N HIS A 263 -9.64 2.22 -1.83
CA HIS A 263 -9.24 1.06 -2.61
C HIS A 263 -7.73 0.83 -2.44
N MET A 264 -7.32 -0.44 -2.44
CA MET A 264 -5.93 -0.87 -2.51
C MET A 264 -5.77 -1.97 -3.57
N PRO A 265 -4.55 -2.19 -4.10
CA PRO A 265 -4.31 -3.20 -5.10
C PRO A 265 -4.66 -4.61 -4.61
N VAL A 266 -5.20 -5.42 -5.52
CA VAL A 266 -5.53 -6.83 -5.29
C VAL A 266 -5.15 -7.70 -6.49
N GLY A 267 -4.92 -8.98 -6.22
CA GLY A 267 -4.84 -10.03 -7.21
C GLY A 267 -3.58 -10.87 -7.11
N CYS A 268 -3.66 -12.10 -7.60
CA CYS A 268 -2.51 -13.00 -7.66
C CYS A 268 -1.31 -12.33 -8.32
N GLY A 269 -0.15 -12.48 -7.71
CA GLY A 269 1.11 -11.91 -8.16
C GLY A 269 1.29 -10.43 -7.85
N THR A 270 0.33 -9.76 -7.21
CA THR A 270 0.55 -8.41 -6.66
C THR A 270 1.25 -8.46 -5.30
N TRP A 271 2.04 -7.44 -5.02
CA TRP A 271 2.62 -7.14 -3.71
C TRP A 271 2.55 -5.61 -3.51
N PRO A 272 1.41 -5.11 -3.00
CA PRO A 272 1.25 -3.71 -2.65
C PRO A 272 1.72 -3.41 -1.23
N ALA A 273 2.38 -2.27 -1.06
CA ALA A 273 2.84 -1.81 0.23
C ALA A 273 2.55 -0.31 0.44
N TRP A 274 2.08 0.04 1.64
CA TRP A 274 2.21 1.39 2.21
C TRP A 274 2.98 1.29 3.53
N TRP A 275 4.18 1.85 3.52
CA TRP A 275 5.25 1.50 4.46
C TRP A 275 6.24 2.65 4.68
N GLN A 276 7.21 2.45 5.56
CA GLN A 276 8.24 3.41 5.93
C GLN A 276 9.62 2.78 5.88
N ASN A 277 10.62 3.54 5.43
CA ASN A 277 12.00 3.07 5.38
C ASN A 277 12.98 4.18 5.81
N GLY A 278 13.96 3.82 6.65
CA GLY A 278 15.09 4.66 7.05
C GLY A 278 16.32 4.52 6.14
N PRO A 279 17.42 5.23 6.44
CA PRO A 279 18.67 5.11 5.69
C PRO A 279 19.41 3.82 6.03
N ASN A 280 20.30 3.37 5.15
CA ASN A 280 21.20 2.22 5.39
C ASN A 280 20.47 0.93 5.83
N TRP A 281 19.39 0.57 5.13
CA TRP A 281 18.58 -0.63 5.42
C TRP A 281 19.44 -1.88 5.71
N PRO A 282 19.14 -2.67 6.76
CA PRO A 282 18.02 -2.51 7.70
C PRO A 282 18.38 -1.69 8.95
N GLU A 283 19.57 -1.08 9.02
CA GLU A 283 20.10 -0.44 10.25
C GLU A 283 19.44 0.90 10.59
N GLY A 284 18.71 1.52 9.65
CA GLY A 284 17.78 2.64 9.90
C GLY A 284 16.33 2.21 10.11
N GLY A 285 16.06 0.90 10.06
CA GLY A 285 14.74 0.31 10.25
C GLY A 285 13.75 0.51 9.11
N GLU A 286 12.73 -0.34 9.09
CA GLU A 286 11.65 -0.41 8.11
C GLU A 286 10.35 -0.80 8.84
N ILE A 287 9.25 -0.15 8.49
CA ILE A 287 7.95 -0.26 9.18
C ILE A 287 6.83 -0.41 8.15
N ASP A 288 6.27 -1.61 8.04
CA ASP A 288 5.21 -1.92 7.09
C ASP A 288 3.87 -1.69 7.78
N ILE A 289 3.06 -0.77 7.24
CA ILE A 289 1.80 -0.36 7.87
C ILE A 289 0.61 -1.08 7.23
N LEU A 290 0.66 -1.21 5.91
CA LEU A 290 -0.30 -1.95 5.10
C LEU A 290 0.47 -2.73 4.03
N GLU A 291 0.62 -4.04 4.23
CA GLU A 291 1.40 -4.92 3.36
C GLU A 291 0.81 -6.34 3.29
N GLY A 292 1.07 -7.01 2.17
CA GLY A 292 0.69 -8.38 1.90
C GLY A 292 0.97 -8.74 0.43
N VAL A 293 0.61 -9.97 0.06
CA VAL A 293 0.87 -10.50 -1.28
C VAL A 293 -0.31 -11.29 -1.84
N ASN A 294 -0.32 -11.49 -3.15
CA ASN A 294 -1.21 -12.43 -3.83
C ASN A 294 -2.70 -12.17 -3.54
N ALA A 295 -3.45 -13.18 -3.11
CA ALA A 295 -4.87 -13.11 -2.77
C ALA A 295 -5.09 -13.17 -1.24
N PHE A 296 -4.15 -12.61 -0.47
CA PHE A 296 -4.34 -12.40 0.97
C PHE A 296 -5.56 -11.51 1.23
N THR A 297 -6.21 -11.68 2.38
CA THR A 297 -7.34 -10.84 2.84
C THR A 297 -7.09 -10.21 4.21
N LYS A 298 -5.93 -10.50 4.81
CA LYS A 298 -5.53 -10.01 6.13
C LYS A 298 -4.21 -9.25 6.03
N ASN A 299 -4.18 -8.05 6.60
CA ASN A 299 -3.00 -7.19 6.59
C ASN A 299 -1.86 -7.78 7.44
N GLN A 300 -0.63 -7.54 7.00
CA GLN A 300 0.56 -7.63 7.85
C GLN A 300 0.99 -6.22 8.27
N VAL A 301 1.34 -6.07 9.54
CA VAL A 301 2.13 -4.94 10.05
C VAL A 301 3.46 -5.52 10.52
N SER A 302 4.60 -5.07 9.97
CA SER A 302 5.91 -5.65 10.29
C SER A 302 6.96 -4.60 10.63
N LEU A 303 7.98 -5.04 11.37
CA LEU A 303 9.20 -4.28 11.63
C LEU A 303 10.41 -5.09 11.17
N HIS A 304 11.26 -4.44 10.39
CA HIS A 304 12.55 -4.97 9.94
C HIS A 304 13.66 -4.02 10.43
N SER A 305 14.73 -4.56 11.00
CA SER A 305 15.76 -3.76 11.67
C SER A 305 17.16 -4.36 11.61
N GLY A 306 18.13 -3.58 12.09
CA GLY A 306 19.43 -4.07 12.54
C GLY A 306 19.34 -5.07 13.69
N ARG A 307 20.49 -5.66 14.05
CA ARG A 307 20.60 -6.74 15.05
C ARG A 307 20.31 -6.25 16.48
N GLY A 308 19.38 -6.91 17.17
CA GLY A 308 19.13 -6.71 18.62
C GLY A 308 17.80 -6.05 18.98
N CYS A 309 16.93 -5.78 18.00
CA CYS A 309 15.52 -5.47 18.25
C CYS A 309 14.73 -6.78 18.37
N THR A 310 14.19 -7.07 19.54
CA THR A 310 13.39 -8.29 19.77
C THR A 310 12.15 -7.95 20.59
N MET A 311 11.01 -8.50 20.22
CA MET A 311 9.72 -8.30 20.87
C MET A 311 9.53 -9.20 22.10
N PRO A 312 8.75 -8.78 23.11
CA PRO A 312 8.45 -9.62 24.26
C PRO A 312 7.44 -10.71 23.89
N HIS A 313 7.66 -11.95 24.35
CA HIS A 313 6.80 -13.10 24.01
C HIS A 313 5.33 -12.98 24.46
N ASN A 314 4.98 -11.99 25.28
CA ASN A 314 3.62 -11.74 25.77
C ASN A 314 2.87 -10.59 25.04
N LEU A 315 3.29 -10.25 23.81
CA LEU A 315 2.67 -9.18 23.00
C LEU A 315 1.14 -9.28 22.86
N GLU A 316 0.61 -10.49 22.68
CA GLU A 316 -0.78 -10.72 22.24
C GLU A 316 -1.86 -10.25 23.24
N SER A 317 -1.52 -9.83 24.47
CA SER A 317 -2.49 -9.23 25.39
C SER A 317 -2.87 -7.79 25.04
N ASN A 318 -2.06 -7.10 24.22
CA ASN A 318 -2.14 -5.66 24.02
C ASN A 318 -2.51 -5.24 22.58
N GLN A 319 -2.85 -6.19 21.71
CA GLN A 319 -3.15 -5.98 20.29
C GLN A 319 -4.23 -6.95 19.80
N LEU A 320 -4.88 -6.63 18.67
CA LEU A 320 -5.91 -7.47 18.05
C LEU A 320 -5.33 -8.50 17.07
N GLY A 321 -4.18 -8.19 16.46
CA GLY A 321 -3.45 -9.08 15.57
C GLY A 321 -2.61 -10.12 16.31
N LYS A 322 -2.19 -11.16 15.57
CA LYS A 322 -1.32 -12.23 16.08
C LYS A 322 0.02 -12.20 15.39
N MET A 323 1.05 -12.69 16.04
CA MET A 323 2.39 -12.74 15.43
C MET A 323 2.39 -13.55 14.12
N THR A 324 3.18 -13.09 13.13
CA THR A 324 3.45 -13.83 11.89
C THR A 324 4.13 -15.15 12.21
N THR A 325 3.54 -16.28 11.78
CA THR A 325 4.21 -17.59 11.87
C THR A 325 5.10 -17.82 10.66
N GLY A 326 6.24 -18.48 10.88
CA GLY A 326 7.23 -18.79 9.85
C GLY A 326 8.32 -19.75 10.37
N ASN A 327 9.45 -19.79 9.68
CA ASN A 327 10.59 -20.67 10.04
C ASN A 327 11.62 -20.01 10.97
N PHE A 328 11.49 -18.71 11.21
CA PHE A 328 12.37 -17.92 12.08
C PHE A 328 11.66 -17.49 13.36
N ASP A 329 12.41 -16.96 14.33
CA ASP A 329 11.82 -16.40 15.55
C ASP A 329 10.96 -15.18 15.18
N GLN A 330 9.64 -15.35 15.25
CA GLN A 330 8.62 -14.33 14.97
C GLN A 330 8.74 -13.08 15.87
N PHE A 331 9.52 -13.15 16.95
CA PHE A 331 9.76 -12.02 17.85
C PHE A 331 11.06 -11.26 17.51
N ASP A 332 11.97 -11.79 16.69
CA ASP A 332 13.21 -11.09 16.30
C ASP A 332 12.99 -10.22 15.05
N CYS A 333 13.14 -8.90 15.20
CA CYS A 333 12.91 -7.94 14.11
C CYS A 333 14.15 -7.78 13.20
N SER A 334 15.27 -8.40 13.58
CA SER A 334 16.53 -8.38 12.83
C SER A 334 16.41 -9.11 11.49
N ALA A 335 16.32 -8.36 10.38
CA ALA A 335 16.23 -8.93 9.03
C ALA A 335 17.42 -9.86 8.72
N ALA A 336 18.60 -9.53 9.26
CA ALA A 336 19.83 -10.32 9.15
C ALA A 336 19.86 -11.60 10.01
N ASN A 337 18.90 -11.81 10.92
CA ASN A 337 18.69 -13.08 11.64
C ASN A 337 17.55 -13.88 11.04
N THR A 338 16.46 -13.21 10.66
CA THR A 338 15.20 -13.86 10.27
C THR A 338 15.03 -14.05 8.76
N GLY A 339 16.11 -13.94 7.98
CA GLY A 339 16.07 -14.14 6.52
C GLY A 339 15.12 -13.16 5.82
N ASN A 340 15.04 -11.94 6.35
CA ASN A 340 14.04 -10.92 6.04
C ASN A 340 12.56 -11.27 6.34
N GLN A 341 12.27 -12.09 7.35
CA GLN A 341 10.89 -12.27 7.85
C GLN A 341 10.45 -11.10 8.74
N GLY A 342 11.40 -10.38 9.35
CA GLY A 342 11.11 -9.34 10.35
C GLY A 342 10.40 -9.89 11.59
N CYS A 343 9.82 -8.99 12.39
CA CYS A 343 8.85 -9.34 13.41
C CYS A 343 7.48 -8.76 13.01
N GLY A 344 6.56 -9.61 12.57
CA GLY A 344 5.29 -9.20 11.99
C GLY A 344 4.07 -9.54 12.83
N VAL A 345 2.96 -8.85 12.56
CA VAL A 345 1.65 -9.03 13.17
C VAL A 345 0.58 -9.06 12.08
N HIS A 346 -0.13 -10.19 11.96
CA HIS A 346 -1.29 -10.32 11.09
C HIS A 346 -2.57 -9.86 11.80
N ASP A 347 -3.28 -8.92 11.18
CA ASP A 347 -4.67 -8.62 11.52
C ASP A 347 -5.51 -9.92 11.42
N GLN A 348 -6.51 -10.07 12.28
CA GLN A 348 -7.42 -11.20 12.25
C GLN A 348 -8.64 -10.92 11.34
N SER A 349 -8.94 -9.66 11.04
CA SER A 349 -10.02 -9.17 10.18
C SER A 349 -9.71 -9.35 8.70
N THR A 350 -10.63 -9.99 7.96
CA THR A 350 -10.58 -10.08 6.49
C THR A 350 -11.01 -8.78 5.78
N GLN A 351 -11.34 -7.72 6.53
CA GLN A 351 -11.64 -6.38 5.99
C GLN A 351 -10.44 -5.43 6.06
N SER A 352 -9.30 -5.89 6.62
CA SER A 352 -8.09 -5.10 6.77
C SER A 352 -7.34 -4.91 5.45
N TYR A 353 -7.36 -5.92 4.58
CA TYR A 353 -6.54 -5.98 3.38
C TYR A 353 -7.34 -6.46 2.16
N GLY A 354 -6.90 -6.02 0.98
CA GLY A 354 -7.33 -6.53 -0.31
C GLY A 354 -8.84 -6.40 -0.58
N ASP A 355 -9.45 -7.46 -1.10
CA ASP A 355 -10.85 -7.42 -1.57
C ASP A 355 -11.84 -7.07 -0.44
N GLY A 356 -11.58 -7.49 0.80
CA GLY A 356 -12.44 -7.14 1.93
C GLY A 356 -12.33 -5.68 2.36
N PHE A 357 -11.12 -5.09 2.28
CA PHE A 357 -10.91 -3.65 2.44
C PHE A 357 -11.65 -2.88 1.34
N ASN A 358 -11.47 -3.29 0.08
CA ASN A 358 -12.09 -2.65 -1.08
C ASN A 358 -13.64 -2.70 -1.00
N GLN A 359 -14.22 -3.83 -0.60
CA GLN A 359 -15.67 -4.01 -0.48
C GLN A 359 -16.35 -3.09 0.54
N ILE A 360 -15.66 -2.69 1.62
CA ILE A 360 -16.20 -1.76 2.61
C ILE A 360 -15.94 -0.28 2.28
N GLY A 361 -15.30 0.02 1.14
CA GLY A 361 -14.82 1.36 0.81
C GLY A 361 -13.58 1.77 1.60
N GLY A 362 -12.73 0.80 1.93
CA GLY A 362 -11.47 0.94 2.63
C GLY A 362 -11.60 1.45 4.07
N GLY A 363 -10.75 2.41 4.43
CA GLY A 363 -10.71 2.98 5.77
C GLY A 363 -9.51 3.90 5.98
N VAL A 364 -9.12 4.05 7.25
CA VAL A 364 -7.92 4.78 7.66
C VAL A 364 -6.94 3.82 8.33
N TYR A 365 -5.71 3.78 7.82
CA TYR A 365 -4.56 3.22 8.53
C TYR A 365 -3.84 4.32 9.30
N VAL A 366 -3.48 4.05 10.55
CA VAL A 366 -2.75 4.98 11.42
C VAL A 366 -1.52 4.28 12.00
N LEU A 367 -0.36 4.92 11.90
CA LEU A 367 0.84 4.54 12.62
C LEU A 367 1.22 5.66 13.59
N ALA A 368 1.41 5.33 14.88
CA ALA A 368 2.01 6.22 15.87
C ALA A 368 3.32 5.64 16.41
N TRP A 369 4.40 6.41 16.29
CA TRP A 369 5.75 6.04 16.69
C TRP A 369 6.20 6.96 17.84
N GLN A 370 6.31 6.37 19.04
CA GLN A 370 6.49 7.07 20.31
C GLN A 370 7.57 6.40 21.17
N LYS A 371 7.99 7.05 22.27
CA LYS A 371 8.95 6.49 23.23
C LYS A 371 8.47 5.19 23.88
N SER A 372 7.17 4.94 23.90
CA SER A 372 6.52 3.72 24.40
C SER A 372 6.54 2.55 23.40
N GLY A 373 6.73 2.82 22.10
CA GLY A 373 6.66 1.81 21.05
C GLY A 373 6.22 2.35 19.69
N ILE A 374 6.12 1.45 18.72
CA ILE A 374 5.50 1.66 17.40
C ILE A 374 4.13 0.97 17.43
N THR A 375 3.06 1.66 17.04
CA THR A 375 1.69 1.15 17.19
C THR A 375 0.84 1.46 15.97
N ALA A 376 0.10 0.46 15.47
CA ALA A 376 -0.70 0.55 14.25
C ALA A 376 -2.19 0.26 14.51
N TRP A 377 -3.07 1.08 13.95
CA TRP A 377 -4.53 0.88 13.94
C TRP A 377 -5.07 0.85 12.52
N PHE A 378 -6.09 0.03 12.30
CA PHE A 378 -6.97 0.10 11.14
C PHE A 378 -8.37 0.50 11.59
N HIS A 379 -8.92 1.56 10.99
CA HIS A 379 -10.29 1.99 11.18
C HIS A 379 -11.08 1.80 9.87
N PRO A 380 -11.98 0.80 9.79
CA PRO A 380 -12.78 0.56 8.58
C PRO A 380 -13.69 1.76 8.29
N ARG A 381 -14.02 1.98 7.01
CA ARG A 381 -14.73 3.19 6.52
C ARG A 381 -15.95 3.63 7.34
N TYR A 382 -16.71 2.67 7.86
CA TYR A 382 -17.94 2.89 8.62
C TYR A 382 -17.71 3.20 10.12
N ASN A 383 -16.47 3.11 10.62
CA ASN A 383 -16.09 3.33 12.01
C ASN A 383 -14.75 4.10 12.13
N ILE A 384 -14.61 5.18 11.35
CA ILE A 384 -13.48 6.11 11.46
C ILE A 384 -13.74 7.08 12.64
N PRO A 385 -12.86 7.16 13.65
CA PRO A 385 -12.97 8.11 14.74
C PRO A 385 -13.12 9.57 14.30
N ALA A 386 -13.97 10.33 14.99
CA ALA A 386 -14.31 11.70 14.61
C ALA A 386 -13.17 12.72 14.87
N ASP A 387 -12.25 12.39 15.76
CA ASP A 387 -11.04 13.16 16.05
C ASP A 387 -9.99 13.06 14.91
N ILE A 388 -9.90 11.91 14.24
CA ILE A 388 -9.12 11.73 12.98
C ILE A 388 -9.66 12.63 11.87
N THR A 389 -10.99 12.65 11.67
CA THR A 389 -11.59 13.45 10.59
C THR A 389 -11.52 14.95 10.87
N ASN A 390 -11.55 15.36 12.14
CA ASN A 390 -11.37 16.75 12.59
C ASN A 390 -9.89 17.19 12.74
N ASN A 391 -8.90 16.35 12.38
CA ASN A 391 -7.46 16.65 12.49
C ASN A 391 -6.95 16.95 13.92
N ASN A 392 -7.52 16.28 14.94
CA ASN A 392 -7.05 16.36 16.33
C ASN A 392 -7.01 14.94 16.95
N PRO A 393 -6.24 14.00 16.39
CA PRO A 393 -6.28 12.58 16.77
C PRO A 393 -5.87 12.33 18.23
N ASN A 394 -6.53 11.38 18.88
CA ASN A 394 -6.27 10.96 20.26
C ASN A 394 -6.43 9.43 20.42
N PRO A 395 -5.33 8.66 20.27
CA PRO A 395 -5.32 7.19 20.36
C PRO A 395 -5.94 6.58 21.62
N ASP A 396 -5.94 7.30 22.74
CA ASP A 396 -6.47 6.82 24.04
C ASP A 396 -7.94 6.38 23.95
N ASN A 397 -8.69 6.87 22.95
CA ASN A 397 -10.11 6.57 22.75
C ASN A 397 -10.38 5.60 21.57
N TRP A 398 -9.34 5.14 20.87
CA TRP A 398 -9.47 4.27 19.69
C TRP A 398 -9.57 2.78 20.04
N GLY A 399 -9.23 2.41 21.28
CA GLY A 399 -9.19 1.03 21.74
C GLY A 399 -7.96 0.26 21.27
N THR A 400 -8.02 -1.06 21.40
CA THR A 400 -6.89 -1.97 21.15
C THR A 400 -6.37 -1.84 19.70
N PRO A 401 -5.06 -1.62 19.50
CA PRO A 401 -4.45 -1.53 18.17
C PRO A 401 -4.44 -2.86 17.43
N VAL A 402 -4.22 -2.83 16.12
CA VAL A 402 -3.98 -4.05 15.31
C VAL A 402 -2.63 -4.66 15.69
N ALA A 403 -1.59 -3.82 15.82
CA ALA A 403 -0.25 -4.23 16.22
C ALA A 403 0.35 -3.20 17.20
N HIS A 404 1.09 -3.67 18.20
CA HIS A 404 1.82 -2.82 19.14
C HIS A 404 3.19 -3.42 19.46
N PHE A 405 4.25 -2.71 19.08
CA PHE A 405 5.64 -3.09 19.28
C PHE A 405 6.25 -2.21 20.39
N PRO A 406 6.30 -2.68 21.65
CA PRO A 406 6.67 -1.87 22.82
C PRO A 406 8.17 -1.65 22.92
N SER A 407 8.56 -0.51 23.52
CA SER A 407 9.97 -0.13 23.66
C SER A 407 10.78 -0.93 24.69
N SER A 408 10.17 -1.91 25.38
CA SER A 408 10.75 -2.65 26.51
C SER A 408 11.99 -3.48 26.17
N SER A 409 12.11 -3.95 24.93
CA SER A 409 13.20 -4.81 24.44
C SER A 409 13.68 -4.45 23.03
N CYS A 410 13.11 -3.39 22.45
CA CYS A 410 13.57 -2.76 21.22
C CYS A 410 13.21 -1.27 21.27
N SER A 411 14.19 -0.38 21.48
CA SER A 411 13.94 1.06 21.56
C SER A 411 13.63 1.63 20.17
N PRO A 412 12.45 2.23 19.91
CA PRO A 412 12.10 2.72 18.58
C PRO A 412 13.07 3.79 18.06
N TYR A 413 13.61 4.63 18.93
CA TYR A 413 14.56 5.70 18.57
C TYR A 413 16.03 5.22 18.52
N GLN A 414 16.28 3.91 18.65
CA GLN A 414 17.57 3.28 18.43
C GLN A 414 17.63 2.53 17.10
N PHE A 415 16.55 1.82 16.75
CA PHE A 415 16.50 0.94 15.58
C PHE A 415 15.78 1.54 14.37
N PHE A 416 15.06 2.66 14.55
CA PHE A 416 14.34 3.37 13.49
C PHE A 416 14.71 4.85 13.56
N TYR A 417 15.07 5.47 12.44
CA TYR A 417 15.39 6.90 12.34
C TYR A 417 15.41 7.36 10.88
N ASP A 418 15.04 8.63 10.67
CA ASP A 418 15.03 9.34 9.39
C ASP A 418 14.24 8.61 8.29
N HIS A 419 13.03 8.18 8.67
CA HIS A 419 12.09 7.47 7.80
C HIS A 419 11.38 8.40 6.83
N PHE A 420 11.05 7.86 5.65
CA PHE A 420 10.09 8.44 4.72
C PHE A 420 9.04 7.40 4.34
N ASN A 421 7.81 7.84 4.04
CA ASN A 421 6.73 6.95 3.61
C ASN A 421 6.88 6.57 2.14
N ILE A 422 6.52 5.33 1.80
CA ILE A 422 6.53 4.79 0.44
C ILE A 422 5.13 4.29 0.09
N PHE A 423 4.69 4.56 -1.14
CA PHE A 423 3.64 3.77 -1.82
C PHE A 423 4.25 3.05 -2.99
N ASP A 424 3.92 1.77 -3.16
CA ASP A 424 4.19 1.06 -4.40
C ASP A 424 3.24 -0.12 -4.67
N THR A 425 3.48 -0.80 -5.78
CA THR A 425 2.99 -2.16 -6.02
C THR A 425 4.02 -2.87 -6.91
N THR A 426 4.85 -3.72 -6.31
CA THR A 426 5.66 -4.68 -7.07
C THR A 426 4.81 -5.89 -7.49
N LEU A 427 5.37 -6.75 -8.34
CA LEU A 427 4.76 -7.97 -8.82
C LEU A 427 5.70 -9.16 -8.63
N CYS A 428 5.20 -10.29 -8.16
CA CYS A 428 6.00 -11.49 -7.89
C CYS A 428 7.15 -11.22 -6.90
N GLY A 429 8.40 -11.23 -7.37
CA GLY A 429 9.57 -10.96 -6.53
C GLY A 429 9.80 -11.97 -5.41
N ASP A 430 10.63 -11.56 -4.44
CA ASP A 430 11.13 -12.42 -3.36
C ASP A 430 10.04 -12.97 -2.43
N TRP A 431 8.87 -12.31 -2.33
CA TRP A 431 7.75 -12.78 -1.50
C TRP A 431 6.56 -13.31 -2.33
N ALA A 432 5.87 -12.47 -3.11
CA ALA A 432 4.66 -12.91 -3.83
C ALA A 432 4.95 -13.95 -4.92
N GLY A 433 6.15 -13.91 -5.50
CA GLY A 433 6.63 -14.80 -6.55
C GLY A 433 7.29 -16.08 -6.03
N ALA A 434 7.60 -16.17 -4.74
CA ALA A 434 8.22 -17.35 -4.15
C ALA A 434 7.31 -18.58 -4.28
N ASP A 435 7.85 -19.70 -4.73
CA ASP A 435 7.11 -20.95 -5.00
C ASP A 435 6.27 -21.40 -3.79
N ALA A 436 6.87 -21.37 -2.60
CA ALA A 436 6.22 -21.72 -1.33
C ALA A 436 5.04 -20.81 -0.93
N VAL A 437 4.88 -19.63 -1.57
CA VAL A 437 3.84 -18.63 -1.31
C VAL A 437 2.83 -18.59 -2.46
N TRP A 438 3.29 -18.64 -3.71
CA TRP A 438 2.46 -18.77 -4.91
C TRP A 438 1.57 -20.03 -4.89
N HIS A 439 2.10 -21.13 -4.33
CA HIS A 439 1.38 -22.40 -4.12
C HIS A 439 0.71 -22.55 -2.75
N GLN A 440 0.74 -21.53 -1.88
CA GLN A 440 0.26 -21.61 -0.49
C GLN A 440 -1.27 -21.53 -0.35
N THR A 441 -1.83 -22.27 0.61
CA THR A 441 -3.24 -22.20 1.05
C THR A 441 -3.33 -21.97 2.56
N GLY A 442 -4.44 -21.38 3.01
CA GLY A 442 -4.80 -21.23 4.43
C GLY A 442 -4.01 -20.19 5.22
N TYR A 443 -3.14 -19.40 4.56
CA TYR A 443 -2.35 -18.34 5.19
C TYR A 443 -2.93 -16.96 4.86
N ALA A 444 -2.84 -16.00 5.80
CA ALA A 444 -3.35 -14.62 5.66
C ALA A 444 -4.78 -14.48 5.06
N GLY A 445 -5.63 -15.50 5.22
CA GLY A 445 -6.98 -15.55 4.67
C GLY A 445 -7.07 -15.83 3.15
N GLN A 446 -6.03 -16.41 2.55
CA GLN A 446 -6.02 -16.94 1.18
C GLN A 446 -6.35 -18.45 1.21
N ASP A 447 -7.61 -18.82 0.97
CA ASP A 447 -8.06 -20.23 1.07
C ASP A 447 -7.62 -21.12 -0.11
N GLN A 448 -7.34 -20.54 -1.28
CA GLN A 448 -6.83 -21.24 -2.46
C GLN A 448 -5.50 -20.62 -2.92
N SER A 449 -4.56 -21.42 -3.42
CA SER A 449 -3.29 -20.90 -3.89
C SER A 449 -3.43 -20.17 -5.21
N CYS A 450 -2.56 -19.18 -5.46
CA CYS A 450 -2.60 -18.43 -6.71
C CYS A 450 -2.30 -19.31 -7.93
N ALA A 451 -1.48 -20.35 -7.79
CA ALA A 451 -1.35 -21.38 -8.81
C ALA A 451 -2.69 -22.07 -9.15
N ALA A 452 -3.54 -22.36 -8.16
CA ALA A 452 -4.84 -22.98 -8.34
C ALA A 452 -5.92 -21.99 -8.83
N MET A 453 -5.92 -20.74 -8.32
CA MET A 453 -6.84 -19.68 -8.75
C MET A 453 -6.63 -19.27 -10.21
N THR A 454 -5.36 -19.21 -10.65
CA THR A 454 -5.00 -18.70 -11.99
C THR A 454 -4.80 -19.80 -13.04
N GLY A 455 -4.45 -21.02 -12.61
CA GLY A 455 -4.02 -22.10 -13.49
C GLY A 455 -2.56 -22.01 -13.97
N TYR A 456 -1.78 -21.05 -13.47
CA TYR A 456 -0.37 -20.86 -13.84
C TYR A 456 0.57 -21.39 -12.74
N SER A 457 1.53 -22.25 -13.09
CA SER A 457 2.55 -22.76 -12.16
C SER A 457 3.65 -21.76 -11.79
N SER A 458 3.58 -20.54 -12.34
CA SER A 458 4.63 -19.52 -12.27
C SER A 458 4.00 -18.14 -12.19
N CYS A 459 4.37 -17.36 -11.17
CA CYS A 459 3.89 -15.99 -10.99
C CYS A 459 4.28 -15.11 -12.18
N ILE A 460 5.53 -15.20 -12.66
CA ILE A 460 6.03 -14.38 -13.76
C ILE A 460 5.26 -14.67 -15.06
N ASP A 461 4.97 -15.95 -15.34
CA ASP A 461 4.17 -16.32 -16.51
C ASP A 461 2.72 -15.82 -16.39
N TYR A 462 2.14 -15.84 -15.18
CA TYR A 462 0.83 -15.26 -14.93
C TYR A 462 0.81 -13.75 -15.17
N VAL A 463 1.65 -12.99 -14.47
CA VAL A 463 1.59 -11.52 -14.54
C VAL A 463 1.83 -11.06 -15.98
N ARG A 464 2.81 -11.60 -16.70
CA ARG A 464 3.13 -11.19 -18.07
C ARG A 464 2.03 -11.51 -19.10
N ASN A 465 1.18 -12.51 -18.86
CA ASN A 465 0.20 -13.00 -19.85
C ASN A 465 -1.27 -12.62 -19.61
N ASN A 466 -1.64 -12.06 -18.46
CA ASN A 466 -3.04 -11.86 -18.06
C ASN A 466 -3.30 -10.43 -17.55
N GLY A 467 -3.02 -9.42 -18.38
CA GLY A 467 -3.10 -8.00 -18.00
C GLY A 467 -4.46 -7.54 -17.49
N ASN A 468 -5.55 -8.12 -18.00
CA ASN A 468 -6.90 -7.84 -17.54
C ASN A 468 -7.20 -8.36 -16.11
N ALA A 469 -6.31 -9.14 -15.49
CA ALA A 469 -6.42 -9.45 -14.06
C ALA A 469 -6.11 -8.24 -13.16
N PHE A 470 -5.22 -7.35 -13.61
CA PHE A 470 -4.69 -6.24 -12.81
C PHE A 470 -5.58 -4.98 -12.83
N GLN A 471 -6.83 -5.09 -13.30
CA GLN A 471 -7.78 -3.96 -13.34
C GLN A 471 -8.09 -3.41 -11.94
N ASN A 472 -8.03 -4.28 -10.92
CA ASN A 472 -8.17 -3.91 -9.51
C ASN A 472 -6.81 -3.77 -8.78
N ALA A 473 -5.68 -3.86 -9.49
CA ALA A 473 -4.35 -3.62 -8.92
C ALA A 473 -4.05 -2.10 -8.87
N PHE A 474 -4.83 -1.37 -8.08
CA PHE A 474 -4.66 0.07 -7.88
C PHE A 474 -5.00 0.56 -6.45
N TRP A 475 -4.23 1.55 -6.00
CA TRP A 475 -4.55 2.38 -4.85
C TRP A 475 -5.56 3.47 -5.24
N GLU A 476 -6.53 3.79 -4.38
CA GLU A 476 -7.31 5.04 -4.44
C GLU A 476 -7.31 5.73 -3.06
N VAL A 477 -6.49 6.78 -2.96
CA VAL A 477 -6.16 7.47 -1.69
C VAL A 477 -6.91 8.80 -1.60
N ASN A 478 -7.63 9.03 -0.50
CA ASN A 478 -8.22 10.33 -0.16
C ASN A 478 -7.12 11.30 0.30
N TYR A 479 -6.33 10.91 1.30
CA TYR A 479 -5.24 11.72 1.84
C TYR A 479 -4.16 10.89 2.55
N VAL A 480 -2.97 11.48 2.65
CA VAL A 480 -2.00 11.19 3.72
C VAL A 480 -1.88 12.42 4.62
N LYS A 481 -1.96 12.24 5.95
CA LYS A 481 -1.78 13.31 6.94
C LYS A 481 -0.62 13.00 7.87
N TYR A 482 0.11 14.03 8.27
CA TYR A 482 1.22 13.96 9.21
C TYR A 482 0.90 14.76 10.47
N PHE A 483 1.23 14.19 11.63
CA PHE A 483 1.10 14.83 12.94
C PHE A 483 2.41 14.65 13.71
N ASN A 484 2.83 15.68 14.45
CA ASN A 484 3.94 15.54 15.41
C ASN A 484 3.39 15.48 16.84
N SER A 485 4.15 14.76 17.68
CA SER A 485 4.10 14.87 19.13
C SER A 485 5.52 15.18 19.54
N THR A 486 5.72 16.23 20.34
CA THR A 486 7.06 16.71 20.71
C THR A 486 7.18 16.83 22.21
N GLU A 487 7.54 15.73 22.85
CA GLU A 487 8.34 15.75 24.07
C GLU A 487 9.58 14.86 23.91
N LEU A 488 10.55 15.40 23.14
CA LEU A 488 11.96 15.02 23.23
C LEU A 488 12.57 15.54 24.54
N VAL A 489 12.11 14.96 25.66
CA VAL A 489 12.80 14.96 26.97
C VAL A 489 13.97 13.97 26.94
#